data_AF-A0A1S1YXN0-F1
#
_entry.id   AF-A0A1S1YXN0-F1
#
_cell.length_a   1.000
_cell.length_b   1.000
_cell.length_c   1.000
_cell.angle_alpha   90.00
_cell.angle_beta   90.00
_cell.angle_gamma   90.00
#
_symmetry.space_group_name_H-M   'P 1'
#
loop_
_entity.id
_entity.type
_entity.pdbx_description
1 polymer ?
#
loop_
_entity_poly.entity_id
_entity_poly.type
_entity_poly.pdbx_seq_one_letter_code
_entity_poly.pdbx_strand_id
1 'polypeptide(L)'
;MLLLGSCEEEDLQKDLNGSVLYTKKYELTYSKPLKLDTFQASLTGDDLNSSVLHFTITRYDGVLLYEEYVDAESIIGDDKDLDTLDIDSQNRLIHSRVDNFLQDKSELIILFEKLRPQVKDILQ
;
A
#
# COMPACT_ATOMS: atom_id res chain seq x y z
N MET A 1 18.47 8.76 20.92
CA MET A 1 18.58 8.00 19.68
C MET A 1 17.84 6.69 19.91
N LEU A 2 16.57 6.63 19.55
CA LEU A 2 15.74 5.44 19.69
C LEU A 2 15.84 4.66 18.38
N LEU A 3 16.64 3.59 18.39
CA LEU A 3 16.71 2.57 17.36
C LEU A 3 15.57 1.58 17.64
N LEU A 4 14.43 1.78 16.99
CA LEU A 4 13.43 0.72 16.79
C LEU A 4 13.73 0.13 15.40
N GLY A 5 14.75 -0.72 15.31
CA GLY A 5 15.00 -1.54 14.11
C GLY A 5 13.95 -2.66 14.07
N SER A 6 13.03 -2.67 13.11
CA SER A 6 13.23 -3.06 11.69
C SER A 6 13.47 -4.56 11.46
N CYS A 7 13.13 -5.42 12.43
CA CYS A 7 13.34 -6.86 12.26
C CYS A 7 12.30 -7.52 11.33
N GLU A 8 11.19 -6.84 11.00
CA GLU A 8 10.14 -7.37 10.10
C GLU A 8 10.23 -6.80 8.67
N GLU A 9 10.85 -5.62 8.49
CA GLU A 9 10.94 -4.97 7.17
C GLU A 9 11.95 -5.63 6.22
N GLU A 10 13.04 -6.22 6.74
CA GLU A 10 14.08 -6.85 5.91
C GLU A 10 13.65 -8.17 5.26
N ASP A 11 12.70 -8.90 5.85
CA ASP A 11 12.22 -10.16 5.29
C ASP A 11 11.19 -9.92 4.17
N LEU A 12 10.30 -8.94 4.31
CA LEU A 12 9.29 -8.59 3.31
C LEU A 12 9.88 -8.11 1.97
N GLN A 13 11.06 -7.48 2.01
CA GLN A 13 11.73 -7.00 0.78
C GLN A 13 12.29 -8.13 -0.08
N LYS A 14 12.60 -9.31 0.48
CA LYS A 14 13.11 -10.46 -0.30
C LYS A 14 12.05 -11.06 -1.22
N ASP A 15 10.79 -10.99 -0.82
CA ASP A 15 9.65 -11.62 -1.52
C ASP A 15 9.14 -10.78 -2.71
N LEU A 16 9.66 -9.56 -2.89
CA LEU A 16 9.39 -8.70 -4.05
C LEU A 16 9.95 -9.25 -5.38
N ASN A 17 10.75 -10.33 -5.34
CA ASN A 17 11.25 -11.00 -6.54
C ASN A 17 10.26 -12.02 -7.13
N GLY A 18 9.09 -12.22 -6.51
CA GLY A 18 8.02 -13.10 -6.99
C GLY A 18 7.28 -12.57 -8.22
N SER A 19 6.25 -13.30 -8.64
CA SER A 19 5.39 -12.86 -9.75
C SER A 19 4.47 -11.73 -9.31
N VAL A 20 4.24 -10.74 -10.18
CA VAL A 20 3.24 -9.69 -9.91
C VAL A 20 1.85 -10.31 -10.09
N LEU A 21 1.15 -10.49 -8.97
CA LEU A 21 -0.19 -11.07 -8.93
C LEU A 21 -1.25 -10.00 -9.24
N TYR A 22 -1.02 -8.77 -8.79
CA TYR A 22 -1.94 -7.66 -8.98
C TYR A 22 -1.19 -6.32 -8.94
N THR A 23 -1.66 -5.35 -9.70
CA THR A 23 -1.18 -3.96 -9.60
C THR A 23 -2.33 -3.01 -9.86
N LYS A 24 -2.45 -1.99 -9.01
CA LYS A 24 -3.35 -0.88 -9.24
C LYS A 24 -2.64 0.44 -9.06
N LYS A 25 -2.97 1.36 -9.95
CA LYS A 25 -2.49 2.74 -9.97
C LYS A 25 -3.68 3.67 -10.09
N TYR A 26 -3.67 4.76 -9.32
CA TYR A 26 -4.60 5.87 -9.49
C TYR A 26 -3.90 7.20 -9.21
N GLU A 27 -4.56 8.28 -9.62
CA GLU A 27 -4.00 9.61 -9.63
C GLU A 27 -4.87 10.55 -8.78
N LEU A 28 -4.23 11.32 -7.90
CA LEU A 28 -4.92 12.25 -7.02
C LEU A 28 -4.09 13.51 -6.82
N THR A 29 -4.76 14.66 -6.69
CA THR A 29 -4.09 15.93 -6.37
C THR A 29 -3.87 16.00 -4.86
N TYR A 30 -2.61 15.92 -4.41
CA TYR A 30 -2.28 15.92 -2.99
C TYR A 30 -1.16 16.93 -2.66
N SER A 31 -0.02 16.88 -3.35
CA SER A 31 1.17 17.68 -3.08
C SER A 31 1.09 19.11 -3.62
N LYS A 32 0.44 19.30 -4.78
CA LYS A 32 0.28 20.60 -5.40
C LYS A 32 -1.06 20.70 -6.12
N PRO A 33 -1.82 21.79 -5.94
CA PRO A 33 -3.06 22.00 -6.68
C PRO A 33 -2.84 21.85 -8.20
N LEU A 34 -3.77 21.16 -8.86
CA LEU A 34 -3.79 20.92 -10.31
C LEU A 34 -2.66 20.01 -10.84
N LYS A 35 -1.88 19.36 -9.96
CA LYS A 35 -0.94 18.33 -10.36
C LYS A 35 -1.28 17.01 -9.68
N LEU A 36 -1.15 15.93 -10.43
CA LEU A 36 -1.52 14.60 -9.97
C LEU A 36 -0.29 13.87 -9.43
N ASP A 37 -0.41 13.39 -8.20
CA ASP A 37 0.49 12.43 -7.61
C ASP A 37 -0.01 11.03 -7.93
N THR A 38 0.92 10.09 -8.09
CA THR A 38 0.64 8.69 -8.36
C THR A 38 0.58 7.92 -7.05
N PHE A 39 -0.50 7.18 -6.85
CA PHE A 39 -0.68 6.20 -5.78
C PHE A 39 -0.69 4.82 -6.43
N GLN A 40 0.14 3.90 -5.95
CA GLN A 40 0.27 2.58 -6.54
C GLN A 40 0.38 1.50 -5.46
N ALA A 41 -0.38 0.42 -5.60
CA ALA A 41 -0.10 -0.83 -4.89
C ALA A 41 0.18 -1.96 -5.87
N SER A 42 1.17 -2.78 -5.52
CA SER A 42 1.59 -3.95 -6.30
C SER A 42 1.67 -5.15 -5.36
N LEU A 43 0.89 -6.18 -5.65
CA LEU A 43 0.91 -7.44 -4.93
C LEU A 43 1.88 -8.38 -5.65
N THR A 44 2.92 -8.83 -4.96
CA THR A 44 4.00 -9.64 -5.55
C THR A 44 4.26 -10.87 -4.67
N GLY A 45 4.35 -12.05 -5.27
CA GLY A 45 4.57 -13.32 -4.57
C GLY A 45 4.29 -14.53 -5.46
N ASP A 46 4.48 -15.72 -4.91
CA ASP A 46 4.17 -16.98 -5.61
C ASP A 46 2.71 -17.40 -5.41
N ASP A 47 2.15 -17.11 -4.23
CA ASP A 47 0.75 -17.29 -3.86
C ASP A 47 0.30 -16.16 -2.91
N LEU A 48 -0.97 -16.16 -2.50
CA LEU A 48 -1.52 -15.07 -1.68
C LEU A 48 -0.90 -15.02 -0.28
N ASN A 49 -0.61 -16.17 0.32
CA ASN A 49 -0.03 -16.26 1.67
C ASN A 49 1.43 -15.81 1.71
N SER A 50 2.15 -15.99 0.60
CA SER A 50 3.54 -15.55 0.42
C SER A 50 3.66 -14.21 -0.31
N SER A 51 2.53 -13.55 -0.58
CA SER A 51 2.55 -12.29 -1.30
C SER A 51 2.71 -11.09 -0.36
N VAL A 52 3.44 -10.10 -0.86
CA VAL A 52 3.64 -8.82 -0.21
C VAL A 52 2.96 -7.75 -1.04
N LEU A 53 2.18 -6.91 -0.37
CA LEU A 53 1.64 -5.70 -0.97
C LEU A 53 2.62 -4.55 -0.79
N HIS A 54 3.15 -4.07 -1.90
CA HIS A 54 4.01 -2.90 -1.98
C HIS A 54 3.19 -1.68 -2.35
N PHE A 55 3.01 -0.74 -1.41
CA PHE A 55 2.28 0.50 -1.63
C PHE A 55 3.23 1.70 -1.68
N THR A 56 3.05 2.57 -2.68
CA THR A 56 3.89 3.74 -2.90
C THR A 56 3.05 4.97 -3.25
N ILE A 57 3.58 6.13 -2.87
CA ILE A 57 3.11 7.44 -3.31
C ILE A 57 4.26 8.18 -3.97
N THR A 58 4.10 8.49 -5.24
CA THR A 58 5.06 9.24 -6.03
C THR A 58 4.48 10.59 -6.40
N ARG A 59 5.19 11.66 -6.03
CA ARG A 59 4.80 13.03 -6.37
C ARG A 59 4.78 13.24 -7.89
N TYR A 60 4.01 14.21 -8.38
CA TYR A 60 3.95 14.58 -9.81
C TYR A 60 5.31 14.79 -10.51
N ASP A 61 6.40 15.06 -9.78
CA ASP A 61 7.75 15.26 -10.30
C ASP A 61 8.64 14.01 -10.19
N GLY A 62 8.08 12.87 -9.81
CA GLY A 62 8.77 11.58 -9.71
C GLY A 62 9.41 11.31 -8.34
N VAL A 63 9.26 12.20 -7.35
CA VAL A 63 9.82 11.97 -6.01
C VAL A 63 8.94 11.00 -5.22
N LEU A 64 9.55 9.92 -4.70
CA LEU A 64 8.91 9.00 -3.77
C LEU A 64 8.66 9.72 -2.43
N LEU A 65 7.40 9.81 -2.04
CA LEU A 65 6.96 10.46 -0.80
C LEU A 65 6.70 9.45 0.31
N TYR A 66 6.26 8.25 -0.05
CA TYR A 66 5.87 7.20 0.88
C TYR A 66 6.06 5.83 0.23
N GLU A 67 6.48 4.87 1.05
CA GLU A 67 6.63 3.47 0.68
C GLU A 67 6.32 2.61 1.90
N GLU A 68 5.54 1.55 1.69
CA GLU A 68 5.17 0.59 2.72
C GLU A 68 5.07 -0.80 2.10
N TYR A 69 5.51 -1.79 2.88
CA TYR A 69 5.36 -3.21 2.58
C TYR A 69 4.42 -3.81 3.62
N VAL A 70 3.41 -4.53 3.16
CA VAL A 70 2.41 -5.13 4.03
C VAL A 70 2.22 -6.59 3.63
N ASP A 71 2.18 -7.48 4.62
CA ASP A 71 1.78 -8.87 4.43
C ASP A 71 0.40 -8.92 3.77
N ALA A 72 0.30 -9.60 2.63
CA ALA A 72 -0.96 -9.65 1.89
C ALA A 72 -2.07 -10.33 2.67
N GLU A 73 -1.75 -11.34 3.48
CA GLU A 73 -2.71 -12.03 4.36
C GLU A 73 -3.47 -11.05 5.25
N SER A 74 -2.80 -10.00 5.76
CA SER A 74 -3.43 -8.99 6.63
C SER A 74 -4.48 -8.13 5.93
N ILE A 75 -4.42 -8.02 4.59
CA ILE A 75 -5.34 -7.22 3.77
C ILE A 75 -6.37 -8.12 3.10
N ILE A 76 -5.90 -9.24 2.54
CA ILE A 76 -6.65 -10.13 1.66
C ILE A 76 -7.35 -11.24 2.45
N GLY A 77 -6.88 -11.60 3.65
CA GLY A 77 -7.34 -12.76 4.42
C GLY A 77 -6.56 -14.03 4.12
N ASP A 78 -6.81 -15.10 4.89
CA ASP A 78 -6.15 -16.38 4.70
C ASP A 78 -6.63 -17.12 3.44
N ASP A 79 -5.81 -18.05 2.95
CA ASP A 79 -6.12 -18.92 1.82
C ASP A 79 -7.37 -19.77 2.03
N LYS A 80 -7.64 -20.23 3.26
CA LYS A 80 -8.79 -21.08 3.58
C LYS A 80 -10.13 -20.38 3.32
N ASP A 81 -10.21 -19.09 3.61
CA ASP A 81 -11.38 -18.28 3.30
C ASP A 81 -11.59 -18.15 1.78
N LEU A 82 -10.52 -18.24 0.99
CA LEU A 82 -10.54 -18.10 -0.46
C LEU A 82 -10.75 -19.42 -1.20
N ASP A 83 -10.21 -20.53 -0.70
CA ASP A 83 -10.22 -21.87 -1.33
C ASP A 83 -11.63 -22.44 -1.53
N THR A 84 -12.63 -21.89 -0.83
CA THR A 84 -14.04 -22.29 -0.97
C THR A 84 -14.76 -21.60 -2.13
N LEU A 85 -14.16 -20.55 -2.69
CA LEU A 85 -14.72 -19.74 -3.76
C LEU A 85 -14.19 -20.22 -5.13
N ASP A 86 -14.99 -20.01 -6.17
CA ASP A 86 -14.49 -20.14 -7.54
C ASP A 86 -13.48 -19.03 -7.88
N ILE A 87 -12.63 -19.29 -8.88
CA ILE A 87 -11.51 -18.40 -9.26
C ILE A 87 -11.98 -16.97 -9.57
N ASP A 88 -13.14 -16.79 -10.21
CA ASP A 88 -13.64 -15.46 -10.54
C ASP A 88 -14.08 -14.70 -9.28
N SER A 89 -14.71 -15.40 -8.34
CA SER A 89 -15.08 -14.84 -7.04
C SER A 89 -13.87 -14.51 -6.17
N GLN A 90 -12.84 -15.37 -6.16
CA GLN A 90 -11.56 -15.10 -5.48
C GLN A 90 -10.92 -13.83 -6.01
N ASN A 91 -10.77 -13.71 -7.33
CA ASN A 91 -10.18 -12.54 -7.98
C ASN A 91 -10.94 -11.25 -7.65
N ARG A 92 -12.28 -11.29 -7.69
CA ARG A 92 -13.10 -10.12 -7.33
C ARG A 92 -12.92 -9.71 -5.88
N LEU A 93 -12.81 -10.67 -4.97
CA LEU A 93 -12.64 -10.40 -3.55
C LEU A 93 -11.27 -9.79 -3.26
N ILE A 94 -10.20 -10.35 -3.85
CA ILE A 94 -8.83 -9.82 -3.77
C ILE A 94 -8.81 -8.38 -4.26
N HIS A 95 -9.36 -8.13 -5.45
CA HIS A 95 -9.45 -6.78 -6.02
C HIS A 95 -10.19 -5.83 -5.08
N SER A 96 -11.34 -6.24 -4.54
CA SER A 96 -12.13 -5.40 -3.65
C SER A 96 -11.39 -5.10 -2.33
N ARG A 97 -10.70 -6.06 -1.74
CA ARG A 97 -9.97 -5.87 -0.48
C ARG A 97 -8.76 -4.96 -0.66
N VAL A 98 -7.99 -5.17 -1.72
CA VAL A 98 -6.86 -4.29 -2.07
C VAL A 98 -7.35 -2.89 -2.42
N ASP A 99 -8.48 -2.77 -3.11
CA ASP A 99 -9.10 -1.47 -3.44
C ASP A 99 -9.50 -0.70 -2.18
N ASN A 100 -10.12 -1.36 -1.20
CA ASN A 100 -10.50 -0.75 0.07
C ASN A 100 -9.27 -0.29 0.85
N PHE A 101 -8.24 -1.15 0.96
CA PHE A 101 -6.98 -0.80 1.60
C PHE A 101 -6.34 0.44 0.98
N LEU A 102 -6.30 0.49 -0.36
CA LEU A 102 -5.76 1.62 -1.11
C LEU A 102 -6.52 2.92 -0.83
N GLN A 103 -7.85 2.85 -0.76
CA GLN A 103 -8.68 4.01 -0.47
C GLN A 103 -8.41 4.51 0.95
N ASP A 104 -8.46 3.62 1.95
CA ASP A 104 -8.24 3.96 3.36
C ASP A 104 -6.85 4.59 3.59
N LYS A 105 -5.80 4.03 2.99
CA LYS A 105 -4.44 4.57 3.09
C LYS A 105 -4.32 5.95 2.46
N SER A 106 -4.97 6.17 1.32
CA SER A 106 -4.93 7.49 0.67
C SER A 106 -5.58 8.57 1.54
N GLU A 107 -6.72 8.26 2.16
CA GLU A 107 -7.44 9.18 3.03
C GLU A 107 -6.65 9.51 4.29
N LEU A 108 -6.03 8.50 4.92
CA LEU A 108 -5.17 8.68 6.10
C LEU A 108 -3.95 9.56 5.79
N ILE A 109 -3.28 9.33 4.66
CA ILE A 109 -2.08 10.09 4.29
C ILE A 109 -2.45 11.54 3.94
N ILE A 110 -3.56 11.77 3.24
CA ILE A 110 -4.09 13.11 3.00
C ILE A 110 -4.39 13.82 4.32
N LEU A 111 -4.95 13.11 5.31
CA LEU A 111 -5.24 13.66 6.62
C LEU A 111 -3.96 14.05 7.36
N PHE A 112 -2.98 13.15 7.47
CA PHE A 112 -1.73 13.40 8.20
C PHE A 112 -0.97 14.60 7.66
N GLU A 113 -0.99 14.81 6.35
CA GLU A 113 -0.23 15.89 5.73
C GLU A 113 -0.99 17.20 5.65
N LYS A 114 -2.33 17.18 5.67
CA LYS A 114 -3.12 18.38 6.02
C LYS A 114 -2.87 18.85 7.45
N LEU A 115 -2.60 17.91 8.36
CA LEU A 115 -2.29 18.21 9.77
C LEU A 115 -0.83 18.65 9.98
N ARG A 116 0.10 18.21 9.13
CA ARG A 116 1.55 18.49 9.27
C ARG A 116 1.90 19.99 9.39
N PRO A 117 1.30 20.93 8.64
CA PRO A 117 1.51 22.36 8.86
C PRO A 117 1.06 22.81 10.25
N GLN A 118 -0.10 22.32 10.72
CA GLN A 118 -0.69 22.72 11.99
C GLN A 118 0.16 22.26 13.19
N VAL A 119 0.79 21.09 13.09
CA VAL A 119 1.68 20.57 14.15
C VAL A 119 3.00 21.33 14.20
N LYS A 120 3.53 21.80 13.05
CA LYS A 120 4.74 22.63 13.03
C LYS A 120 4.52 23.99 13.70
N ASP A 121 3.33 24.57 13.54
CA ASP A 121 2.98 25.86 14.17
C ASP A 121 2.75 25.76 15.68
N ILE A 122 2.45 24.56 16.21
CA ILE A 122 2.25 24.32 17.66
C ILE A 122 3.58 24.05 18.38
N LEU A 123 4.60 23.58 17.66
CA LEU A 123 5.92 23.20 18.21
C LEU A 123 6.98 24.30 18.04
N GLN A 124 6.61 25.49 17.59
CA GLN A 124 7.45 26.70 17.53
C GLN A 124 7.03 27.70 18.62
#